data_AF-A0A5N9GV00-F1
#
_entry.id   AF-A0A5N9GV00-F1
#
_cell.length_a   1.000
_cell.length_b   1.000
_cell.length_c   1.000
_cell.angle_alpha   90.00
_cell.angle_beta   90.00
_cell.angle_gamma   90.00
#
_symmetry.space_group_name_H-M   'P 1'
#
loop_
_entity.id
_entity.type
_entity.pdbx_description
1 polymer ?
#
loop_
_entity_poly.entity_id
_entity_poly.type
_entity_poly.pdbx_seq_one_letter_code
_entity_poly.pdbx_strand_id
1 'polypeptide(L)'
;MGTTIQAEEVVIVGGDSMELTAESTMVTYEPGKAFSFTVIPALPEWVGRMQWYFDLAPGGSGTKVTHRVEVDWGNPTHEMIIGLRDNYEEIRAPYVRDGMDKTPVNLKKMAE
;
A
#
# COMPACT_ATOMS: atom_id res chain seq x y z
N MET A 1 -2.07 17.18 -9.41
CA MET A 1 -1.53 15.97 -8.78
C MET A 1 -0.34 16.36 -7.94
N GLY A 2 -0.10 15.70 -6.81
CA GLY A 2 0.93 16.11 -5.85
C GLY A 2 0.44 16.35 -4.42
N THR A 3 -0.73 15.82 -4.03
CA THR A 3 -1.06 15.76 -2.60
C THR A 3 -0.23 14.69 -1.94
N THR A 4 0.56 15.09 -0.95
CA THR A 4 1.35 14.21 -0.10
C THR A 4 0.52 13.81 1.12
N ILE A 5 0.52 12.52 1.44
CA ILE A 5 -0.10 11.94 2.62
C ILE A 5 1.03 11.31 3.44
N GLN A 6 1.07 11.59 4.73
CA GLN A 6 2.02 10.95 5.64
C GLN A 6 1.28 9.96 6.52
N ALA A 7 1.85 8.77 6.67
CA ALA A 7 1.38 7.73 7.56
C ALA A 7 2.51 7.37 8.53
N GLU A 8 2.21 7.44 9.82
CA GLU A 8 3.06 6.87 10.86
C GLU A 8 2.91 5.35 10.82
N GLU A 9 4.04 4.64 10.70
CA GLU A 9 4.10 3.19 10.61
C GLU A 9 5.01 2.64 11.70
N VAL A 10 4.53 1.64 12.43
CA VAL A 10 5.39 0.84 13.31
C VAL A 10 5.75 -0.44 12.57
N VAL A 11 7.05 -0.62 12.29
CA VAL A 11 7.57 -1.85 11.67
C VAL A 11 8.28 -2.68 12.73
N ILE A 12 7.92 -3.97 12.84
CA ILE A 12 8.57 -4.90 13.77
C ILE A 12 9.50 -5.82 12.98
N VAL A 13 10.80 -5.78 13.27
CA VAL A 13 11.82 -6.63 12.64
C VAL A 13 12.58 -7.36 13.74
N GLY A 14 12.56 -8.70 13.72
CA GLY A 14 13.32 -9.50 14.68
C GLY A 14 12.91 -9.33 16.15
N GLY A 15 11.73 -8.76 16.42
CA GLY A 15 11.24 -8.45 17.78
C GLY A 15 11.45 -7.00 18.20
N ASP A 16 12.21 -6.21 17.44
CA ASP A 16 12.41 -4.79 17.67
C ASP A 16 11.39 -3.95 16.88
N SER A 17 10.80 -2.94 17.52
CA SER A 17 9.88 -1.99 16.88
C SER A 17 10.63 -0.76 16.38
N MET A 18 10.33 -0.33 15.16
CA MET A 18 10.83 0.89 14.56
C MET A 18 9.68 1.78 14.12
N GLU A 19 9.67 3.02 14.61
CA GLU A 19 8.76 4.08 14.18
C GLU A 19 9.27 4.65 12.86
N LEU A 20 8.41 4.64 11.85
CA LEU A 20 8.68 5.06 10.49
C LEU A 20 7.59 6.03 10.03
N THR A 21 7.93 6.91 9.11
CA THR A 21 6.93 7.72 8.40
C THR A 21 6.96 7.34 6.94
N ALA A 22 5.93 6.66 6.47
CA ALA A 22 5.71 6.43 5.06
C ALA A 22 5.08 7.68 4.44
N GLU A 23 5.67 8.15 3.35
CA GLU A 23 5.11 9.24 2.57
C GLU A 23 4.38 8.64 1.37
N SER A 24 3.21 9.16 1.01
CA SER A 24 2.46 8.74 -0.16
C SER A 24 2.13 9.93 -1.03
N THR A 25 2.22 9.75 -2.34
CA THR A 25 1.87 10.79 -3.32
C THR A 25 0.71 10.30 -4.18
N MET A 26 -0.33 11.12 -4.31
CA MET A 26 -1.46 10.83 -5.21
C MET A 26 -1.02 10.91 -6.68
N VAL A 27 -1.14 9.79 -7.41
CA VAL A 27 -0.76 9.61 -8.82
C VAL A 27 -1.95 9.65 -9.77
N THR A 28 -3.11 9.13 -9.36
CA THR A 28 -4.35 9.21 -10.14
C THR A 28 -5.47 9.74 -9.25
N TYR A 29 -6.25 10.69 -9.76
CA TYR A 29 -7.50 11.09 -9.09
C TYR A 29 -8.55 11.45 -10.15
N GLU A 30 -9.51 10.56 -10.31
CA GLU A 30 -10.68 10.69 -11.17
C GLU A 30 -11.93 10.55 -10.31
N PRO A 31 -12.58 11.66 -9.94
CA PRO A 31 -13.74 11.65 -9.05
C PRO A 31 -14.79 10.62 -9.46
N GLY A 32 -15.14 9.74 -8.52
CA GLY A 32 -16.16 8.69 -8.71
C GLY A 32 -15.74 7.53 -9.63
N LYS A 33 -14.49 7.50 -10.12
CA LYS A 33 -14.00 6.48 -11.06
C LYS A 33 -12.76 5.77 -10.58
N ALA A 34 -11.72 6.51 -10.20
CA ALA A 34 -10.45 5.90 -9.84
C ALA A 34 -9.61 6.82 -8.98
N PHE A 35 -8.78 6.23 -8.12
CA PHE A 35 -7.66 6.94 -7.53
C PHE A 35 -6.50 5.98 -7.28
N SER A 36 -5.29 6.51 -7.30
CA SER A 36 -4.09 5.73 -7.03
C SER A 36 -3.03 6.58 -6.34
N PHE A 37 -2.23 5.98 -5.49
CA PHE A 37 -1.11 6.65 -4.83
C PHE A 37 0.09 5.73 -4.73
N THR A 38 1.28 6.32 -4.85
CA THR A 38 2.55 5.64 -4.61
C THR A 38 2.98 5.89 -3.19
N VAL A 39 3.38 4.84 -2.49
CA VAL A 39 4.06 4.93 -1.20
C VAL A 39 5.55 5.03 -1.48
N ILE A 40 6.16 6.10 -0.96
CA ILE A 40 7.58 6.21 -0.70
C ILE A 40 7.78 5.54 0.67
N PRO A 41 8.32 4.32 0.70
CA PRO A 41 8.55 3.63 1.95
C PRO A 41 9.54 4.44 2.77
N ALA A 42 9.36 4.44 4.09
CA ALA A 42 10.23 5.15 5.02
C ALA A 42 11.71 4.71 4.94
N LEU A 43 11.97 3.58 4.27
CA LEU A 43 13.29 3.05 3.94
C LEU A 43 13.44 3.04 2.41
N PRO A 44 13.66 4.20 1.77
CA PRO A 44 13.57 4.36 0.31
C PRO A 44 14.71 3.68 -0.45
N GLU A 45 15.85 3.42 0.20
CA GLU A 45 16.96 2.65 -0.37
C GLU A 45 16.66 1.14 -0.47
N TRP A 46 15.56 0.69 0.14
CA TRP A 46 15.29 -0.73 0.37
C TRP A 46 14.10 -1.26 -0.45
N VAL A 47 13.19 -0.42 -0.95
CA VAL A 47 12.09 -0.87 -1.81
C VAL A 47 11.84 0.19 -2.88
N GLY A 48 11.82 -0.22 -4.15
CA GLY A 48 11.72 0.69 -5.29
C GLY A 48 10.44 1.52 -5.29
N ARG A 49 9.27 0.86 -5.33
CA ARG A 49 7.96 1.53 -5.29
C ARG A 49 6.88 0.56 -4.84
N MET A 50 5.98 1.01 -3.97
CA MET A 50 4.68 0.36 -3.78
C MET A 50 3.59 1.29 -4.30
N GLN A 51 2.67 0.78 -5.10
CA GLN A 51 1.56 1.57 -5.64
C GLN A 51 0.22 0.89 -5.40
N TRP A 52 -0.72 1.68 -4.91
CA TRP A 52 -2.07 1.26 -4.58
C TRP A 52 -3.03 1.85 -5.61
N TYR A 53 -3.89 1.01 -6.18
CA TYR A 53 -4.87 1.37 -7.19
C TYR A 53 -6.28 1.01 -6.72
N PHE A 54 -7.19 1.94 -6.90
CA PHE A 54 -8.60 1.78 -6.60
C PHE A 54 -9.42 2.18 -7.82
N ASP A 55 -10.06 1.21 -8.46
CA ASP A 55 -11.03 1.43 -9.53
C ASP A 55 -12.44 1.26 -8.98
N LEU A 56 -13.30 2.24 -9.25
CA LEU A 56 -14.66 2.33 -8.78
C LEU A 56 -15.61 2.18 -9.98
N ALA A 57 -16.52 1.22 -9.88
CA ALA A 57 -17.55 1.01 -10.89
C ALA A 57 -18.91 0.81 -10.21
N PRO A 58 -20.03 1.16 -10.87
CA PRO A 58 -21.35 0.75 -10.40
C PRO A 58 -21.43 -0.78 -10.23
N GLY A 59 -21.97 -1.23 -9.10
CA GLY A 59 -22.11 -2.64 -8.75
C GLY A 59 -23.47 -2.90 -8.10
N GLY A 60 -24.49 -3.13 -8.93
CA GLY A 60 -25.86 -3.34 -8.44
C GLY A 60 -26.38 -2.12 -7.69
N SER A 61 -26.76 -2.28 -6.42
CA SER A 61 -27.20 -1.18 -5.54
C SER A 61 -26.07 -0.42 -4.86
N GLY A 62 -24.80 -0.71 -5.18
CA GLY A 62 -23.64 -0.07 -4.58
C GLY A 62 -22.49 0.15 -5.56
N THR A 63 -21.28 0.25 -5.01
CA THR A 63 -20.05 0.44 -5.79
C THR A 63 -19.20 -0.82 -5.72
N LYS A 64 -18.80 -1.35 -6.88
CA LYS A 64 -17.74 -2.35 -6.98
C LYS A 64 -16.40 -1.63 -6.89
N VAL A 65 -15.59 -1.99 -5.91
CA VAL A 65 -14.22 -1.50 -5.75
C VAL A 65 -13.25 -2.60 -6.21
N THR A 66 -12.42 -2.31 -7.20
CA THR A 66 -11.29 -3.16 -7.59
C THR A 66 -10.03 -2.57 -6.98
N HIS A 67 -9.46 -3.29 -6.01
CA HIS A 67 -8.28 -2.86 -5.27
C HIS A 67 -7.08 -3.69 -5.73
N ARG A 68 -6.01 -3.03 -6.19
CA ARG A 68 -4.77 -3.66 -6.63
C ARG A 68 -3.57 -2.99 -5.99
N VAL A 69 -2.60 -3.80 -5.58
CA VAL A 69 -1.31 -3.35 -5.08
C VAL A 69 -0.22 -3.87 -6.00
N GLU A 70 0.68 -2.99 -6.39
CA GLU A 70 1.88 -3.32 -7.15
C GLU A 70 3.10 -3.02 -6.30
N VAL A 71 4.04 -3.97 -6.26
CA VAL A 71 5.32 -3.81 -5.56
C VAL A 71 6.43 -3.98 -6.59
N ASP A 72 7.15 -2.89 -6.84
CA ASP A 72 8.38 -2.87 -7.59
C ASP A 72 9.55 -2.86 -6.60
N TRP A 73 10.31 -3.95 -6.62
CA TRP A 73 11.50 -4.11 -5.78
C TRP A 73 12.71 -3.36 -6.31
N GLY A 74 12.69 -2.92 -7.57
CA GLY A 74 13.86 -2.42 -8.26
C GLY A 74 14.99 -3.46 -8.28
N ASN A 75 16.22 -3.01 -8.01
CA ASN A 75 17.41 -3.85 -7.90
C ASN A 75 18.01 -3.78 -6.49
N PRO A 76 17.43 -4.49 -5.50
CA PRO A 76 17.89 -4.40 -4.12
C PRO A 76 19.29 -4.96 -3.97
N THR A 77 20.15 -4.25 -3.23
CA THR A 77 21.55 -4.64 -2.95
C THR A 77 21.77 -5.13 -1.52
N HIS A 78 20.87 -4.78 -0.59
CA HIS A 78 20.98 -5.15 0.81
C HIS A 78 20.42 -6.56 1.05
N GLU A 79 21.19 -7.45 1.70
CA GLU A 79 20.85 -8.88 1.87
C GLU A 79 19.48 -9.11 2.53
N MET A 80 19.17 -8.33 3.58
CA MET A 80 17.86 -8.40 4.25
C MET A 80 16.68 -8.15 3.28
N ILE A 81 16.85 -7.23 2.33
CA ILE A 81 15.80 -6.86 1.38
C ILE A 81 15.69 -7.88 0.27
N ILE A 82 16.82 -8.42 -0.19
CA ILE A 82 16.84 -9.55 -1.10
C ILE A 82 16.06 -10.71 -0.47
N GLY A 83 16.33 -11.02 0.80
CA GLY A 83 15.57 -12.01 1.56
C GLY A 83 14.07 -11.69 1.67
N LEU A 84 13.71 -10.44 1.96
CA LEU A 84 12.30 -10.02 2.02
C LEU A 84 11.60 -10.14 0.66
N ARG A 85 12.26 -9.77 -0.44
CA ARG A 85 11.74 -9.91 -1.81
C ARG A 85 11.51 -11.39 -2.13
N ASP A 86 12.53 -12.21 -1.91
CA ASP A 86 12.52 -13.63 -2.27
C ASP A 86 11.50 -14.42 -1.45
N ASN A 87 11.18 -13.96 -0.24
CA ASN A 87 10.20 -14.57 0.67
C ASN A 87 8.95 -13.68 0.87
N TYR A 88 8.66 -12.77 -0.05
CA TYR A 88 7.62 -11.74 0.12
C TYR A 88 6.25 -12.34 0.43
N GLU A 89 5.90 -13.43 -0.25
CA GLU A 89 4.63 -14.12 -0.10
C GLU A 89 4.38 -14.66 1.31
N GLU A 90 5.45 -15.02 2.01
CA GLU A 90 5.37 -15.56 3.38
C GLU A 90 5.46 -14.44 4.41
N ILE A 91 6.33 -13.45 4.20
CA ILE A 91 6.67 -12.45 5.21
C ILE A 91 5.76 -11.23 5.15
N ARG A 92 5.46 -10.67 3.97
CA ARG A 92 4.81 -9.35 3.86
C ARG A 92 3.46 -9.40 3.14
N ALA A 93 3.28 -10.27 2.16
CA ALA A 93 2.02 -10.39 1.44
C ALA A 93 0.79 -10.64 2.34
N PRO A 94 0.86 -11.43 3.45
CA PRO A 94 -0.29 -11.61 4.34
C PRO A 94 -0.76 -10.30 4.99
N TYR A 95 0.18 -9.45 5.41
CA TYR A 95 -0.14 -8.15 6.02
C TYR A 95 -0.73 -7.17 5.00
N VAL A 96 -0.23 -7.19 3.76
CA VAL A 96 -0.79 -6.38 2.67
C VAL A 96 -2.22 -6.83 2.39
N ARG A 97 -2.47 -8.14 2.26
CA ARG A 97 -3.81 -8.71 2.04
C ARG A 97 -4.78 -8.36 3.18
N ASP A 98 -4.36 -8.49 4.43
CA ASP A 98 -5.17 -8.10 5.59
C ASP A 98 -5.53 -6.59 5.57
N GLY A 99 -4.58 -5.72 5.20
CA GLY A 99 -4.85 -4.30 4.97
C GLY A 99 -5.83 -4.05 3.83
N MET A 100 -5.69 -4.79 2.71
CA MET A 100 -6.62 -4.74 1.59
C MET A 100 -8.03 -5.15 2.00
N ASP A 101 -8.19 -6.18 2.84
CA ASP A 101 -9.49 -6.66 3.33
C ASP A 101 -10.16 -5.68 4.30
N LYS A 102 -9.37 -4.97 5.11
CA LYS A 102 -9.87 -3.92 6.02
C LYS A 102 -10.34 -2.66 5.28
N THR A 103 -9.76 -2.37 4.11
CA THR A 103 -10.08 -1.18 3.32
C THR A 103 -11.57 -1.07 2.97
N PRO A 104 -12.23 -2.08 2.34
CA PRO A 104 -13.67 -2.01 2.04
C PRO A 104 -14.54 -1.92 3.30
N VAL A 105 -14.12 -2.53 4.41
CA VAL A 105 -14.84 -2.41 5.70
C VAL A 105 -14.83 -0.97 6.20
N ASN A 106 -13.68 -0.30 6.14
CA ASN A 106 -13.53 1.09 6.55
C ASN A 106 -14.29 2.04 5.60
N LEU A 107 -14.20 1.81 4.28
CA LEU A 107 -14.96 2.57 3.29
C LEU A 107 -16.47 2.48 3.53
N LYS A 108 -16.98 1.27 3.80
CA LYS A 108 -18.39 1.07 4.12
C LYS A 108 -18.81 1.84 5.37
N LYS A 109 -18.04 1.73 6.46
CA LYS A 109 -18.31 2.45 7.72
C LYS A 109 -18.30 3.96 7.59
N MET A 110 -17.57 4.53 6.63
CA MET A 110 -17.54 5.98 6.40
C MET A 110 -18.68 6.47 5.52
N ALA A 111 -19.28 5.58 4.72
CA ALA A 111 -20.36 5.91 3.80
C ALA A 111 -21.77 5.73 4.43
N GLU A 112 -21.87 4.99 5.53
CA GLU A 112 -23.07 4.75 6.36
C GLU A 112 -23.06 5.63 7.61
#